data_AF-A0ABD7GRI2-F1
#
_entry.id   AF-A0ABD7GRI2-F1
#
_cell.length_a   1.000
_cell.length_b   1.000
_cell.length_c   1.000
_cell.angle_alpha   90.00
_cell.angle_beta   90.00
_cell.angle_gamma   90.00
#
_symmetry.space_group_name_H-M   'P 1'
#
loop_
_entity.id
_entity.type
_entity.pdbx_description
1 polymer ?
#
loop_
_entity_poly.entity_id
_entity_poly.type
_entity_poly.pdbx_seq_one_letter_code
_entity_poly.pdbx_strand_id
1 'polypeptide(L)'
;YNYGDDMESVLNVLTGLSGLVYEVIGNWIWISGETRDHKDTLKEIGCKWAAKKKQWFYRPEEHKSRWNRKEHSIDEIREMYGTAGKRKAAGRKKVENRA
;
A
#
# COMPACT_ATOMS: atom_id res chain seq x y z
N TYR A 1 7.77 19.27 1.81
CA TYR A 1 6.78 18.19 1.68
C TYR A 1 7.38 17.12 0.80
N ASN A 2 7.81 15.99 1.37
CA ASN A 2 8.44 14.91 0.61
C ASN A 2 7.46 13.73 0.46
N TYR A 3 6.30 14.00 -0.16
CA TYR A 3 5.32 12.96 -0.49
C TYR A 3 5.97 11.79 -1.27
N GLY A 4 6.94 12.10 -2.13
CA GLY A 4 7.77 11.10 -2.81
C GLY A 4 8.56 10.23 -1.83
N ASP A 5 9.29 10.83 -0.90
CA ASP A 5 10.16 10.12 0.07
C ASP A 5 9.36 9.17 0.99
N ASP A 6 8.22 9.65 1.52
CA ASP A 6 7.33 8.81 2.34
C ASP A 6 6.80 7.60 1.55
N MET A 7 6.34 7.82 0.31
CA MET A 7 5.86 6.72 -0.53
C MET A 7 6.98 5.79 -0.95
N GLU A 8 8.16 6.31 -1.30
CA GLU A 8 9.32 5.50 -1.66
C GLU A 8 9.75 4.62 -0.48
N SER A 9 9.75 5.14 0.75
CA SER A 9 10.05 4.39 1.96
C SER A 9 9.05 3.25 2.18
N VAL A 10 7.75 3.53 2.08
CA VAL A 10 6.68 2.51 2.17
C VAL A 10 6.83 1.47 1.07
N LEU A 11 7.02 1.89 -0.18
CA LEU A 11 7.20 0.99 -1.32
C LEU A 11 8.43 0.11 -1.12
N ASN A 12 9.56 0.67 -0.69
CA ASN A 12 10.79 -0.06 -0.44
C ASN A 12 10.56 -1.20 0.58
N VAL A 13 9.88 -0.89 1.70
CA VAL A 13 9.49 -1.88 2.70
C VAL A 13 8.58 -2.93 2.09
N LEU A 14 7.52 -2.52 1.37
CA LEU A 14 6.60 -3.44 0.70
C LEU A 14 7.32 -4.36 -0.28
N THR A 15 8.30 -3.89 -1.05
CA THR A 15 9.06 -4.74 -1.98
C THR A 15 9.82 -5.85 -1.26
N GLY A 16 10.28 -5.59 -0.04
CA GLY A 16 11.02 -6.51 0.79
C GLY A 16 10.16 -7.62 1.39
N LEU A 17 8.85 -7.39 1.51
CA LEU A 17 7.90 -8.33 2.10
C LEU A 17 7.35 -9.28 1.03
N SER A 18 7.87 -10.51 1.02
CA SER A 18 7.47 -11.57 0.09
C SER A 18 5.98 -11.88 0.20
N GLY A 19 5.31 -12.17 -0.91
CA GLY A 19 3.89 -12.57 -0.90
C GLY A 19 2.90 -11.42 -0.72
N LEU A 20 3.39 -10.18 -0.60
CA LEU A 20 2.53 -8.99 -0.65
C LEU A 20 2.20 -8.58 -2.09
N VAL A 21 1.02 -8.00 -2.27
CA VAL A 21 0.55 -7.45 -3.54
C VAL A 21 0.05 -6.04 -3.28
N TYR A 22 0.75 -5.04 -3.80
CA TYR A 22 0.37 -3.64 -3.66
C TYR A 22 -0.09 -3.03 -4.99
N GLU A 23 -1.02 -2.09 -4.94
CA GLU A 23 -1.66 -1.44 -6.08
C GLU A 23 -1.79 0.04 -5.77
N VAL A 24 -1.31 0.91 -6.66
CA VAL A 24 -1.45 2.35 -6.49
C VAL A 24 -2.74 2.79 -7.19
N ILE A 25 -3.65 3.41 -6.46
CA ILE A 25 -4.93 3.92 -6.97
C ILE A 25 -4.98 5.42 -6.63
N GLY A 26 -4.88 6.26 -7.66
CA GLY A 26 -4.66 7.70 -7.48
C GLY A 26 -3.44 7.99 -6.60
N ASN A 27 -3.68 8.58 -5.43
CA ASN A 27 -2.66 8.98 -4.46
C ASN A 27 -2.50 7.99 -3.29
N TRP A 28 -3.17 6.82 -3.36
CA TRP A 28 -3.25 5.84 -2.27
C TRP A 28 -2.62 4.50 -2.70
N ILE A 29 -1.91 3.85 -1.77
CA ILE A 29 -1.32 2.53 -2.01
C ILE A 29 -2.18 1.50 -1.30
N TRP A 30 -2.79 0.59 -2.03
CA TRP A 30 -3.57 -0.53 -1.50
C TRP A 30 -2.72 -1.78 -1.46
N ILE A 31 -2.70 -2.50 -0.34
CA ILE A 31 -1.87 -3.68 -0.13
C ILE A 31 -2.76 -4.86 0.25
N SER A 32 -2.52 -5.99 -0.41
CA SER A 32 -3.28 -7.22 -0.34
C SER A 32 -2.33 -8.43 -0.43
N GLY A 33 -2.86 -9.66 -0.37
CA GLY A 33 -2.04 -10.88 -0.35
C GLY A 33 -1.74 -11.35 1.06
N GLU A 34 -0.50 -11.77 1.32
CA GLU A 34 -0.07 -12.37 2.61
C GLU A 34 0.27 -11.32 3.69
N THR A 35 -0.58 -10.31 3.83
CA THR A 35 -0.39 -9.21 4.80
C THR A 35 -0.63 -9.61 6.26
N ARG A 36 -1.03 -10.86 6.52
CA ARG A 36 -1.36 -11.33 7.89
C ARG A 36 -0.12 -11.48 8.75
N ASP A 37 0.95 -12.01 8.17
CA ASP A 37 2.23 -12.21 8.84
C ASP A 37 2.95 -10.86 9.01
N HIS A 38 2.90 -10.03 7.97
CA HIS A 38 3.53 -8.72 7.92
C HIS A 38 2.68 -7.57 8.49
N LYS A 39 1.60 -7.88 9.23
CA LYS A 39 0.65 -6.87 9.74
C LYS A 39 1.31 -5.82 10.64
N ASP A 40 2.34 -6.22 11.38
CA ASP A 40 3.02 -5.39 12.35
C ASP A 40 3.88 -4.34 11.63
N THR A 41 4.70 -4.80 10.68
CA THR A 41 5.48 -3.94 9.78
C THR A 41 4.60 -2.96 9.00
N LEU A 42 3.45 -3.42 8.47
CA LEU A 42 2.50 -2.55 7.77
C LEU A 42 1.97 -1.44 8.68
N LYS A 43 1.73 -1.75 9.95
CA LYS A 43 1.26 -0.79 10.94
C LYS A 43 2.36 0.21 11.32
N GLU A 44 3.61 -0.26 11.42
CA GLU A 44 4.79 0.56 11.72
C GLU A 44 5.06 1.61 10.63
N ILE A 45 4.95 1.22 9.36
CA ILE A 45 5.11 2.15 8.22
C ILE A 45 3.89 3.07 7.98
N GLY A 46 2.88 3.04 8.86
CA GLY A 46 1.70 3.90 8.77
C GLY A 46 0.59 3.40 7.83
N CYS A 47 0.63 2.14 7.36
CA CYS A 47 -0.52 1.56 6.66
C CYS A 47 -1.68 1.32 7.61
N LYS A 48 -2.90 1.38 7.07
CA LYS A 48 -4.16 1.19 7.80
C LYS A 48 -4.92 0.00 7.24
N TRP A 49 -5.53 -0.78 8.12
CA TRP A 49 -6.34 -1.92 7.72
C TRP A 49 -7.78 -1.50 7.38
N ALA A 50 -8.24 -1.82 6.19
CA ALA A 50 -9.63 -1.68 5.77
C ALA A 50 -10.38 -3.00 5.99
N ALA A 51 -11.00 -3.19 7.16
CA ALA A 51 -11.68 -4.42 7.53
C ALA A 51 -12.75 -4.90 6.52
N LYS A 52 -13.51 -3.97 5.92
CA LYS A 52 -14.54 -4.30 4.91
C LYS A 52 -13.94 -4.82 3.59
N LYS A 53 -12.77 -4.32 3.20
CA LYS A 53 -12.06 -4.72 1.97
C LYS A 53 -11.07 -5.85 2.22
N LYS A 54 -10.78 -6.15 3.50
CA LYS A 54 -9.76 -7.10 3.95
C LYS A 54 -8.40 -6.81 3.31
N GLN A 55 -8.07 -5.53 3.20
CA GLN A 55 -6.85 -5.04 2.56
C GLN A 55 -6.28 -3.90 3.39
N TRP A 56 -4.97 -3.74 3.32
CA TRP A 56 -4.27 -2.58 3.87
C TRP A 56 -4.28 -1.45 2.86
N PHE A 57 -4.19 -0.22 3.35
CA PHE A 57 -3.98 0.94 2.51
C PHE A 57 -3.07 1.93 3.21
N TYR A 58 -2.17 2.54 2.47
CA TYR A 58 -1.40 3.69 2.90
C TYR A 58 -2.03 4.95 2.33
N ARG A 59 -2.22 5.95 3.21
CA ARG A 59 -2.61 7.30 2.81
C ARG A 59 -1.77 8.31 3.60
N PRO A 60 -1.26 9.37 2.96
CA PRO A 60 -0.64 10.47 3.67
C PRO A 60 -1.68 11.19 4.54
N GLU A 61 -1.26 11.71 5.69
CA GLU A 61 -2.16 12.35 6.66
C GLU A 61 -2.84 13.61 6.12
N GLU A 62 -2.20 14.30 5.18
CA GLU A 62 -2.72 15.52 4.56
C GLU A 62 -3.89 15.26 3.61
N HIS A 63 -3.94 14.09 2.97
CA HIS A 63 -5.07 13.65 2.16
C HIS A 63 -6.14 12.94 3.00
N LYS A 64 -6.30 13.33 4.27
CA LYS A 64 -7.47 12.95 5.06
C LYS A 64 -8.69 13.55 4.37
N SER A 65 -9.49 12.71 3.70
CA SER A 65 -10.83 13.12 3.29
C SER A 65 -11.65 13.39 4.56
N ARG A 66 -11.63 14.63 5.05
CA ARG A 66 -12.43 15.07 6.22
C ARG A 66 -13.93 14.92 5.97
N TRP A 67 -14.34 14.76 4.71
CA TRP A 67 -15.74 14.77 4.27
C TRP A 67 -16.26 13.51 3.59
N ASN A 68 -15.41 12.54 3.21
CA ASN A 68 -15.90 11.30 2.59
C ASN A 68 -16.33 10.30 3.67
N ARG A 69 -17.58 10.45 4.14
CA ARG A 69 -18.31 9.40 4.87
C ARG A 69 -18.96 8.37 3.92
N LYS A 70 -18.91 8.58 2.61
CA LYS A 70 -19.40 7.61 1.64
C LYS A 70 -18.45 6.41 1.57
N GLU A 71 -19.04 5.24 1.73
CA GLU A 71 -18.35 3.98 1.56
C GLU A 71 -18.23 3.68 0.07
N HIS A 72 -17.04 3.83 -0.49
CA HIS A 72 -16.76 3.38 -1.85
C HIS A 72 -16.09 2.03 -1.81
N SER A 73 -16.51 1.12 -2.69
CA SER A 73 -15.82 -0.15 -2.95
C SER A 73 -14.45 0.09 -3.58
N ILE A 74 -13.55 -0.90 -3.51
CA ILE A 74 -12.22 -0.76 -4.12
C ILE A 74 -12.34 -0.49 -5.62
N ASP A 75 -13.34 -1.10 -6.26
CA ASP A 75 -13.63 -0.96 -7.67
C ASP A 75 -14.07 0.45 -8.05
N GLU A 76 -15.02 1.03 -7.31
CA GLU A 76 -15.42 2.44 -7.48
C GLU A 76 -14.23 3.39 -7.33
N ILE A 77 -13.31 3.13 -6.39
CA ILE A 77 -12.11 3.96 -6.22
C ILE A 77 -11.18 3.84 -7.44
N ARG A 78 -11.06 2.64 -8.04
CA ARG A 78 -10.32 2.45 -9.29
C ARG A 78 -10.96 3.20 -10.46
N GLU A 79 -12.28 3.20 -10.55
CA GLU A 79 -13.00 3.92 -11.60
C GLU A 79 -12.90 5.45 -11.42
N MET A 80 -12.98 5.94 -10.18
CA MET A 80 -12.91 7.39 -9.89
C MET A 80 -11.51 7.98 -10.09
N TYR A 81 -10.46 7.28 -9.63
CA TYR A 81 -9.10 7.84 -9.58
C TYR A 81 -8.12 7.19 -10.57
N GLY A 82 -8.51 6.09 -11.19
CA GLY A 82 -7.60 5.26 -11.98
C GLY A 82 -6.67 4.41 -11.11
N THR A 83 -6.28 3.25 -11.64
CA THR A 83 -5.31 2.34 -11.02
C THR A 83 -4.03 2.28 -11.86
N ALA A 84 -2.88 2.31 -11.20
CA ALA A 84 -1.58 2.06 -11.81
C ALA A 84 -1.28 0.55 -11.97
N GLY A 85 -2.21 -0.32 -11.54
CA GLY A 85 -2.10 -1.76 -11.62
C GLY A 85 -1.48 -2.41 -10.38
N LYS A 86 -1.72 -3.72 -10.25
CA LYS A 86 -1.24 -4.54 -9.12
C LYS A 86 0.20 -4.97 -9.36
N ARG A 87 1.06 -4.69 -8.39
CA ARG A 87 2.46 -5.12 -8.35
C ARG A 87 2.63 -6.12 -7.22
N LYS A 88 3.27 -7.26 -7.52
CA LYS A 88 3.65 -8.21 -6.48
C LYS A 88 4.98 -7.78 -5.90
N ALA A 89 5.06 -7.73 -4.58
CA ALA A 89 6.33 -7.69 -3.89
C ALA A 89 7.05 -9.00 -4.18
N ALA A 90 8.22 -8.89 -4.80
CA ALA A 90 9.05 -10.05 -5.10
C ALA A 90 9.60 -10.69 -3.82
N GLY A 91 9.48 -10.01 -2.68
CA GLY A 91 10.36 -10.22 -1.55
C GLY A 91 11.75 -9.76 -1.92
N ARG A 92 12.55 -9.37 -0.94
CA ARG A 92 13.98 -9.24 -1.20
C ARG A 92 14.51 -10.64 -1.49
N LYS A 93 14.52 -11.04 -2.77
CA LYS A 93 15.55 -11.97 -3.24
C LYS A 93 16.84 -11.25 -2.89
N LYS A 94 17.44 -11.68 -1.79
CA LYS A 94 18.77 -11.31 -1.34
C LYS A 94 19.63 -11.29 -2.61
N VAL A 95 19.95 -10.10 -3.11
CA VAL A 95 20.95 -9.96 -4.16
C VAL A 95 22.26 -10.24 -3.47
N GLU A 96 22.57 -11.52 -3.29
CA GLU A 96 23.93 -11.97 -3.06
C GLU A 96 24.66 -11.81 -4.38
N ASN A 97 25.30 -10.64 -4.57
CA ASN A 97 26.48 -10.43 -5.41
C ASN A 97 26.90 -8.95 -5.23
N ARG A 98 28.15 -8.57 -4.97
CA ARG A 98 29.44 -9.27 -4.96
C ARG A 98 30.42 -8.38 -4.21
N ALA A 99 31.40 -9.01 -3.55
CA ALA A 99 32.62 -8.38 -3.04
C ALA A 99 33.42 -7.68 -4.14
#